data_AF-A0A0D2N1Y8-F1
#
_entry.id   AF-A0A0D2N1Y8-F1
#
_cell.length_a   1.000
_cell.length_b   1.000
_cell.length_c   1.000
_cell.angle_alpha   90.00
_cell.angle_beta   90.00
_cell.angle_gamma   90.00
#
_symmetry.space_group_name_H-M   'P 1'
#
loop_
_entity.id
_entity.type
_entity.pdbx_description
1 polymer ?
#
loop_
_entity_poly.entity_id
_entity_poly.type
_entity_poly.pdbx_seq_one_letter_code
_entity_poly.pdbx_strand_id
1 'polypeptide(L)'
;MAERLAPSERHRFVHGGRTIYEWDQSLAEVNMYVEVPPGVRARDMFCEIAQRHIKFGLKGNPPFLDLDLTGPVKVSESMWTLEDGELHITLTKLEQGDPWPSAIKGHEVDIMTQQAEQQRLMLERFQREHPGFDFSQAKFNGEAPNPRTFLGGMGATG
;
A
#
# COMPACT_ATOMS: atom_id res chain seq x y z
N MET A 1 -13.33 -15.07 -2.31
CA MET A 1 -14.42 -14.05 -2.27
C MET A 1 -13.89 -12.64 -1.98
N ALA A 2 -12.98 -12.44 -1.02
CA ALA A 2 -12.33 -11.13 -0.77
C ALA A 2 -11.40 -10.65 -1.91
N GLU A 3 -10.86 -11.57 -2.72
CA GLU A 3 -9.99 -11.26 -3.87
C GLU A 3 -10.66 -10.40 -4.95
N ARG A 4 -12.00 -10.35 -5.01
CA ARG A 4 -12.74 -9.52 -5.99
C ARG A 4 -12.71 -8.02 -5.66
N LEU A 5 -12.23 -7.64 -4.47
CA LEU A 5 -12.06 -6.25 -4.02
C LEU A 5 -10.59 -5.89 -3.80
N ALA A 6 -9.67 -6.77 -4.20
CA ALA A 6 -8.25 -6.45 -4.27
C ALA A 6 -8.04 -5.16 -5.10
N PRO A 7 -7.04 -4.33 -4.77
CA PRO A 7 -6.76 -3.13 -5.54
C PRO A 7 -6.61 -3.49 -7.03
N SER A 8 -7.49 -2.94 -7.86
CA SER A 8 -7.51 -3.20 -9.29
C SER A 8 -6.55 -2.29 -10.07
N GLU A 9 -5.99 -1.28 -9.41
CA GLU A 9 -5.12 -0.27 -10.00
C GLU A 9 -3.98 0.07 -9.04
N ARG A 10 -2.78 0.26 -9.60
CA ARG A 10 -1.61 0.78 -8.88
C ARG A 10 -1.49 2.27 -9.14
N HIS A 11 -1.25 3.04 -8.09
CA HIS A 11 -0.97 4.46 -8.13
C HIS A 11 0.51 4.69 -8.48
N ARG A 12 0.82 5.68 -9.30
CA ARG A 12 2.20 5.97 -9.72
C ARG A 12 2.74 7.22 -9.03
N PHE A 13 3.96 7.14 -8.52
CA PHE A 13 4.74 8.32 -8.19
C PHE A 13 5.75 8.61 -9.31
N VAL A 14 5.65 9.79 -9.92
CA VAL A 14 6.48 10.21 -11.05
C VAL A 14 7.33 11.41 -10.64
N HIS A 15 8.63 11.34 -10.91
CA HIS A 15 9.56 12.44 -10.70
C HIS A 15 10.46 12.62 -11.93
N GLY A 16 10.58 13.86 -12.43
CA GLY A 16 11.38 14.14 -13.62
C GLY A 16 10.93 13.40 -14.89
N GLY A 17 9.63 13.09 -15.01
CA GLY A 17 9.06 12.36 -16.15
C GLY A 17 9.31 10.85 -16.13
N ARG A 18 9.79 10.29 -15.01
CA ARG A 18 10.01 8.85 -14.82
C ARG A 18 9.17 8.34 -13.66
N THR A 19 8.57 7.16 -13.83
CA THR A 19 7.97 6.43 -12.71
C THR A 19 9.08 6.00 -11.77
N ILE A 20 8.98 6.41 -10.51
CA ILE A 20 9.95 6.04 -9.47
C ILE A 20 9.51 4.75 -8.78
N TYR A 21 8.22 4.65 -8.49
CA TYR A 21 7.58 3.44 -7.99
C TYR A 21 6.08 3.51 -8.29
N GLU A 22 5.45 2.35 -8.30
CA GLU A 22 4.00 2.21 -8.22
C GLU A 22 3.63 1.67 -6.84
N TRP A 23 2.40 1.90 -6.40
CA TRP A 23 1.94 1.39 -5.12
C TRP A 23 0.43 1.18 -5.09
N ASP A 24 -0.01 0.26 -4.24
CA ASP A 24 -1.42 0.09 -3.91
C ASP A 24 -1.55 -0.24 -2.42
N GLN A 25 -2.79 -0.39 -1.96
CA GLN A 25 -3.04 -0.78 -0.58
C GLN A 25 -4.28 -1.65 -0.44
N SER A 26 -4.35 -2.36 0.67
CA SER A 26 -5.57 -2.96 1.19
C SER A 26 -5.84 -2.41 2.60
N LEU A 27 -6.83 -2.98 3.28
CA LEU A 27 -7.04 -2.71 4.71
C LEU A 27 -5.81 -3.10 5.55
N ALA A 28 -5.07 -4.12 5.16
CA ALA A 28 -3.98 -4.67 5.97
C ALA A 28 -2.59 -4.22 5.50
N GLU A 29 -2.43 -3.92 4.22
CA GLU A 29 -1.11 -3.81 3.60
C GLU A 29 -1.00 -2.58 2.69
N VAL A 30 0.24 -2.13 2.48
CA VAL A 30 0.63 -1.25 1.38
C VAL A 30 1.68 -2.00 0.56
N ASN A 31 1.50 -2.06 -0.75
CA ASN A 31 2.46 -2.69 -1.64
C ASN A 31 3.18 -1.61 -2.45
N MET A 32 4.49 -1.72 -2.61
CA MET A 32 5.28 -0.89 -3.52
C MET A 32 5.94 -1.76 -4.57
N TYR A 33 6.05 -1.21 -5.78
CA TYR A 33 6.56 -1.87 -6.97
C TYR A 33 7.58 -0.97 -7.65
N VAL A 34 8.78 -1.49 -7.92
CA VAL A 34 9.88 -0.73 -8.51
C VAL A 34 10.53 -1.55 -9.62
N GLU A 35 10.48 -1.05 -10.85
CA GLU A 35 11.25 -1.65 -11.94
C GLU A 35 12.75 -1.54 -11.65
N VAL A 36 13.47 -2.67 -11.69
CA VAL A 36 14.92 -2.69 -11.50
C VAL A 36 15.65 -2.74 -12.84
N PRO A 37 16.90 -2.24 -12.92
CA PRO A 37 17.70 -2.35 -14.13
C PRO A 37 17.87 -3.80 -14.61
N PRO A 38 17.92 -4.04 -15.94
CA PRO A 38 18.09 -5.39 -16.48
C PRO A 38 19.32 -6.12 -15.91
N GLY A 39 19.13 -7.37 -15.51
CA GLY A 39 20.20 -8.23 -15.00
C GLY A 39 20.49 -8.11 -13.50
N VAL A 40 19.86 -7.17 -12.79
CA VAL A 40 19.91 -7.08 -11.32
C VAL A 40 19.25 -8.30 -10.71
N ARG A 41 19.90 -8.90 -9.70
CA ARG A 41 19.35 -10.01 -8.91
C ARG A 41 19.14 -9.57 -7.46
N ALA A 42 18.28 -10.28 -6.74
CA ALA A 42 17.97 -9.97 -5.33
C ALA A 42 19.23 -9.86 -4.44
N ARG A 43 20.25 -10.69 -4.70
CA ARG A 43 21.53 -10.66 -3.96
C ARG A 43 22.31 -9.35 -4.13
N ASP A 44 22.09 -8.63 -5.23
CA ASP A 44 22.76 -7.38 -5.56
C ASP A 44 22.06 -6.17 -4.90
N MET A 45 20.87 -6.41 -4.32
CA MET A 45 20.03 -5.39 -3.70
C MET A 45 20.08 -5.45 -2.18
N PHE A 46 19.74 -4.34 -1.55
CA PHE A 46 19.35 -4.27 -0.15
C PHE A 46 18.00 -3.58 -0.05
N CYS A 47 17.18 -4.00 0.92
CA CYS A 47 15.95 -3.34 1.30
C CYS A 47 15.80 -3.48 2.82
N GLU A 48 15.77 -2.33 3.48
CA GLU A 48 15.69 -2.16 4.92
C GLU A 48 14.35 -1.49 5.23
N ILE A 49 13.50 -2.21 5.95
CA ILE A 49 12.19 -1.73 6.38
C ILE A 49 12.28 -1.45 7.87
N ALA A 50 12.03 -0.20 8.25
CA ALA A 50 11.87 0.21 9.63
C ALA A 50 10.40 0.63 9.86
N GLN A 51 10.01 0.78 11.13
CA GLN A 51 8.61 0.98 11.49
C GLN A 51 7.95 2.16 10.76
N ARG A 52 8.68 3.23 10.44
CA ARG A 52 8.14 4.41 9.74
C ARG A 52 9.03 4.88 8.59
N HIS A 53 9.94 4.03 8.14
CA HIS A 53 10.98 4.44 7.21
C HIS A 53 11.37 3.26 6.33
N ILE A 54 11.69 3.53 5.07
CA ILE A 54 12.13 2.51 4.13
C ILE A 54 13.34 2.99 3.35
N LYS A 55 14.27 2.07 3.16
CA LYS A 55 15.51 2.32 2.45
C LYS A 55 15.87 1.14 1.57
N PHE A 56 16.07 1.36 0.28
CA PHE A 56 16.47 0.28 -0.63
C PHE A 56 17.29 0.77 -1.80
N GLY A 57 18.04 -0.13 -2.43
CA GLY A 57 18.88 0.17 -3.58
C GLY A 57 19.84 -0.97 -3.94
N LEU A 58 20.80 -0.68 -4.81
CA LEU A 58 21.86 -1.61 -5.18
C LEU A 58 23.02 -1.51 -4.18
N LYS A 59 23.55 -2.66 -3.75
CA LYS A 59 24.71 -2.72 -2.86
C LYS A 59 25.90 -1.99 -3.48
N GLY A 60 26.60 -1.20 -2.67
CA GLY A 60 27.75 -0.40 -3.10
C GLY A 60 27.40 0.93 -3.78
N ASN A 61 26.11 1.23 -4.01
CA ASN A 61 25.64 2.51 -4.50
C ASN A 61 24.90 3.28 -3.40
N PRO A 62 24.70 4.61 -3.56
CA PRO A 62 23.72 5.33 -2.77
C PRO A 62 22.33 4.67 -2.86
N PRO A 63 21.50 4.78 -1.81
CA PRO A 63 20.13 4.26 -1.84
C PRO A 63 19.35 4.86 -3.00
N PHE A 64 18.53 4.04 -3.65
CA PHE A 64 17.58 4.53 -4.64
C PHE A 64 16.47 5.34 -3.97
N LEU A 65 15.99 4.86 -2.82
CA LEU A 65 15.02 5.54 -1.97
C LEU A 65 15.42 5.34 -0.51
N ASP A 66 15.31 6.41 0.27
CA ASP A 66 15.66 6.50 1.71
C ASP A 66 14.74 7.58 2.31
N LEU A 67 13.50 7.20 2.62
CA LEU A 67 12.41 8.13 2.96
C LEU A 67 11.45 7.54 4.00
N ASP A 68 10.71 8.43 4.67
CA ASP A 68 9.69 8.05 5.63
C ASP A 68 8.42 7.52 4.97
N LEU A 69 7.87 6.45 5.55
CA LEU A 69 6.57 5.91 5.21
C LEU A 69 5.46 6.83 5.73
N THR A 70 4.31 6.82 5.06
CA THR A 70 3.15 7.63 5.48
C THR A 70 2.63 7.24 6.87
N GLY A 71 2.60 5.94 7.17
CA GLY A 71 2.19 5.41 8.48
C GLY A 71 3.15 4.35 9.02
N PRO A 72 2.91 3.88 10.25
CA PRO A 72 3.72 2.84 10.85
C PRO A 72 3.38 1.45 10.31
N VAL A 73 4.41 0.59 10.19
CA VAL A 73 4.30 -0.80 9.70
C VAL A 73 4.81 -1.80 10.74
N LYS A 74 4.31 -3.03 10.65
CA LYS A 74 4.85 -4.17 11.38
C LYS A 74 6.04 -4.73 10.62
N VAL A 75 7.25 -4.35 11.02
CA VAL A 75 8.49 -4.74 10.34
C VAL A 75 8.63 -6.26 10.20
N SER A 76 8.28 -7.03 11.25
CA SER A 76 8.38 -8.51 11.24
C SER A 76 7.40 -9.20 10.30
N GLU A 77 6.32 -8.52 9.90
CA GLU A 77 5.29 -9.02 8.97
C GLU A 77 5.43 -8.34 7.60
N SER A 78 6.45 -7.51 7.39
CA SER A 78 6.73 -6.85 6.12
C SER A 78 7.89 -7.56 5.42
N MET A 79 7.85 -7.64 4.11
CA MET A 79 8.85 -8.37 3.33
C MET A 79 9.02 -7.74 1.96
N TRP A 80 10.08 -8.14 1.27
CA TRP A 80 10.31 -7.77 -0.12
C TRP A 80 10.77 -8.98 -0.92
N THR A 81 10.38 -9.02 -2.18
CA THR A 81 10.81 -10.00 -3.17
C THR A 81 11.24 -9.31 -4.46
N LEU A 82 12.02 -9.99 -5.29
CA LEU A 82 12.36 -9.52 -6.63
C LEU A 82 11.87 -10.57 -7.62
N GLU A 83 10.88 -10.21 -8.42
CA GLU A 83 10.19 -11.10 -9.35
C GLU A 83 10.15 -10.45 -10.73
N ASP A 84 10.58 -11.18 -11.76
CA ASP A 84 10.54 -10.74 -13.17
C ASP A 84 11.09 -9.33 -13.46
N GLY A 85 12.06 -8.86 -12.67
CA GLY A 85 12.66 -7.53 -12.83
C GLY A 85 11.90 -6.40 -12.13
N GLU A 86 10.95 -6.73 -11.26
CA GLU A 86 10.21 -5.80 -10.40
C GLU A 86 10.51 -6.13 -8.93
N LEU A 87 10.93 -5.11 -8.16
CA LEU A 87 11.06 -5.19 -6.71
C LEU A 87 9.66 -4.99 -6.10
N HIS A 88 9.16 -6.03 -5.44
CA HIS A 88 7.92 -6.02 -4.70
C HIS A 88 8.22 -5.81 -3.22
N ILE A 89 7.62 -4.80 -2.60
CA ILE A 89 7.75 -4.53 -1.17
C ILE A 89 6.35 -4.56 -0.56
N THR A 90 6.09 -5.51 0.32
CA THR A 90 4.82 -5.64 1.04
C THR A 90 5.01 -5.13 2.46
N LEU A 91 4.31 -4.04 2.78
CA LEU A 91 4.34 -3.36 4.06
C LEU A 91 3.06 -3.65 4.84
N THR A 92 3.16 -4.42 5.91
CA THR A 92 2.00 -4.71 6.76
C THR A 92 1.71 -3.53 7.67
N LYS A 93 0.55 -2.88 7.51
CA LYS A 93 0.14 -1.73 8.32
C LYS A 93 0.07 -2.10 9.80
N LEU A 94 0.68 -1.29 10.66
CA LEU A 94 0.48 -1.40 12.10
C LEU A 94 -0.96 -1.07 12.48
N GLU A 95 -1.52 -0.05 11.81
CA GLU A 95 -2.89 0.41 11.98
C GLU A 95 -3.75 -0.04 10.79
N GLN A 96 -4.35 -1.24 10.90
CA GLN A 96 -5.22 -1.75 9.85
C GLN A 96 -6.45 -0.85 9.64
N GLY A 97 -6.88 -0.76 8.39
CA GLY A 97 -7.99 0.07 7.94
C GLY A 97 -7.66 1.55 7.75
N ASP A 98 -6.46 2.01 8.12
CA ASP A 98 -6.07 3.40 7.88
C ASP A 98 -5.76 3.62 6.38
N PRO A 99 -6.48 4.52 5.70
CA PRO A 99 -6.25 4.81 4.28
C PRO A 99 -4.99 5.68 4.13
N TRP A 100 -3.98 5.16 3.45
CA TRP A 100 -2.76 5.92 3.19
C TRP A 100 -2.94 6.74 1.91
N PRO A 101 -2.72 8.07 1.91
CA PRO A 101 -2.74 8.87 0.68
C PRO A 101 -1.55 8.59 -0.26
N SER A 102 -0.51 7.92 0.25
CA SER A 102 0.68 7.48 -0.49
C SER A 102 1.42 6.42 0.31
N ALA A 103 2.26 5.62 -0.35
CA ALA A 103 3.20 4.73 0.35
C ALA A 103 4.29 5.50 1.12
N ILE A 104 4.82 6.56 0.51
CA ILE A 104 5.86 7.43 1.04
C ILE A 104 5.28 8.80 1.42
N LYS A 105 5.71 9.36 2.54
CA LYS A 105 5.25 10.67 3.01
C LYS A 105 5.64 11.79 2.03
N GLY A 106 4.69 12.66 1.69
CA GLY A 106 4.91 13.77 0.75
C GLY A 106 4.75 13.41 -0.73
N HIS A 107 4.34 12.16 -1.02
CA HIS A 107 4.10 11.65 -2.38
C HIS A 107 2.60 11.39 -2.62
N GLU A 108 1.74 12.17 -1.97
CA GLU A 108 0.29 11.95 -1.96
C GLU A 108 -0.33 12.01 -3.36
N VAL A 109 -1.27 11.10 -3.63
CA VAL A 109 -2.14 11.21 -4.81
C VAL A 109 -3.13 12.36 -4.63
N ASP A 110 -3.80 12.77 -5.71
CA ASP A 110 -4.78 13.85 -5.64
C ASP A 110 -6.00 13.46 -4.77
N ILE A 111 -6.73 14.48 -4.32
CA ILE A 111 -7.86 14.32 -3.38
C ILE A 111 -8.94 13.39 -3.93
N MET A 112 -9.21 13.40 -5.24
CA MET A 112 -10.26 12.55 -5.83
C MET A 112 -9.83 11.08 -5.77
N THR A 113 -8.57 10.80 -6.07
CA THR A 113 -7.99 9.45 -5.95
C THR A 113 -7.99 8.96 -4.50
N GLN A 114 -7.64 9.83 -3.53
CA GLN A 114 -7.72 9.49 -2.11
C GLN A 114 -9.14 9.11 -1.68
N GLN A 115 -10.15 9.88 -2.11
CA GLN A 115 -11.56 9.59 -1.81
C GLN A 115 -12.03 8.26 -2.42
N ALA A 116 -11.64 7.97 -3.67
CA ALA A 116 -11.96 6.72 -4.34
C ALA A 116 -11.35 5.51 -3.60
N GLU A 117 -10.08 5.60 -3.19
CA GLU A 117 -9.43 4.56 -2.39
C GLU A 117 -10.09 4.36 -1.03
N GLN A 118 -10.48 5.44 -0.36
CA GLN A 118 -11.19 5.36 0.91
C GLN A 118 -12.55 4.65 0.77
N GLN A 119 -13.30 4.95 -0.31
CA GLN A 119 -14.54 4.24 -0.63
C GLN A 119 -14.29 2.75 -0.92
N ARG A 120 -13.24 2.41 -1.66
CA ARG A 120 -12.87 1.02 -1.97
C ARG A 120 -12.53 0.24 -0.70
N LEU A 121 -11.69 0.81 0.17
CA LEU A 121 -11.32 0.19 1.45
C LEU A 121 -12.55 -0.01 2.36
N MET A 122 -13.50 0.92 2.34
CA MET A 122 -14.78 0.74 3.02
C MET A 122 -15.56 -0.46 2.48
N LEU A 123 -15.71 -0.59 1.16
CA LEU A 123 -16.39 -1.74 0.56
C LEU A 123 -15.67 -3.06 0.90
N GLU A 124 -14.33 -3.06 0.84
CA GLU A 124 -13.52 -4.20 1.26
C GLU A 124 -13.82 -4.60 2.70
N ARG A 125 -13.95 -3.62 3.60
CA ARG A 125 -14.30 -3.84 5.01
C ARG A 125 -15.70 -4.44 5.17
N PHE A 126 -16.71 -3.84 4.55
CA PHE A 126 -18.09 -4.35 4.60
C PHE A 126 -18.18 -5.78 4.06
N GLN A 127 -17.48 -6.09 2.98
CA GLN A 127 -17.44 -7.44 2.41
C GLN A 127 -16.81 -8.47 3.36
N ARG A 128 -15.77 -8.08 4.12
CA ARG A 128 -15.14 -8.92 5.15
C ARG A 128 -16.05 -9.14 6.35
N GLU A 129 -16.77 -8.11 6.79
CA GLU A 129 -17.70 -8.18 7.94
C GLU A 129 -19.01 -8.93 7.59
N HIS A 130 -19.39 -8.97 6.31
CA HIS A 130 -20.61 -9.60 5.84
C HIS A 130 -20.36 -10.55 4.64
N PRO A 131 -19.69 -11.70 4.86
CA PRO A 131 -19.26 -12.60 3.78
C PRO A 131 -20.39 -13.22 2.96
N GLY A 132 -21.64 -13.20 3.46
CA GLY A 132 -22.82 -13.71 2.76
C GLY A 132 -23.51 -12.73 1.81
N PHE A 133 -23.03 -11.48 1.72
CA PHE A 133 -23.57 -10.44 0.85
C PHE A 133 -22.49 -10.00 -0.15
N ASP A 134 -22.85 -9.79 -1.43
CA ASP A 134 -21.91 -9.32 -2.46
C ASP A 134 -22.03 -7.79 -2.61
N PHE A 135 -20.99 -7.07 -2.19
CA PHE A 135 -20.90 -5.61 -2.30
C PHE A 135 -20.01 -5.14 -3.45
N SER A 136 -19.55 -6.04 -4.34
CA SER A 136 -18.68 -5.68 -5.47
C SER A 136 -19.32 -4.74 -6.50
N GLN A 137 -20.65 -4.60 -6.48
CA GLN A 137 -21.40 -3.67 -7.34
C GLN A 137 -21.96 -2.46 -6.56
N ALA A 138 -21.66 -2.35 -5.27
CA ALA A 138 -22.14 -1.25 -4.45
C ALA A 138 -21.41 0.05 -4.80
N LYS A 139 -22.15 1.15 -4.80
CA LYS A 139 -21.62 2.51 -5.02
C LYS A 139 -21.90 3.37 -3.80
N PHE A 140 -20.90 4.15 -3.40
CA PHE A 140 -21.10 5.21 -2.42
C PHE A 140 -21.65 6.44 -3.13
N ASN A 141 -22.81 6.93 -2.66
CA ASN A 141 -23.44 8.16 -3.18
C ASN A 141 -23.03 9.41 -2.36
N GLY A 142 -21.87 9.38 -1.69
CA GLY A 142 -21.37 10.44 -0.81
C GLY A 142 -19.95 10.16 -0.28
N GLU A 143 -19.50 10.96 0.69
CA GLU A 143 -18.21 10.73 1.34
C GLU A 143 -18.23 9.43 2.15
N ALA A 144 -17.25 8.56 1.88
CA ALA A 144 -17.04 7.39 2.71
C ALA A 144 -16.43 7.82 4.06
N PRO A 145 -16.91 7.30 5.20
CA PRO A 145 -16.24 7.49 6.48
C PRO A 145 -14.84 6.86 6.49
N ASN A 146 -14.03 7.08 7.53
CA ASN A 146 -12.71 6.45 7.63
C ASN A 146 -12.86 4.94 7.94
N PRO A 147 -12.32 4.01 7.11
CA PRO A 147 -12.45 2.58 7.29
C PRO A 147 -11.88 2.06 8.62
N ARG A 148 -10.95 2.77 9.26
CA ARG A 148 -10.39 2.40 10.57
C ARG A 148 -11.36 2.64 11.73
N THR A 149 -12.12 3.74 11.70
CA THR A 149 -12.90 4.22 12.86
C THR A 149 -14.39 3.94 12.78
N PHE A 150 -14.89 3.50 11.62
CA PHE A 150 -16.32 3.26 11.42
C PHE A 150 -16.83 2.01 12.17
N LEU A 151 -18.12 1.96 12.52
CA LEU A 151 -18.80 0.82 13.21
C LEU A 151 -17.99 0.15 14.32
N GLY A 152 -17.50 0.91 15.30
CA GLY A 152 -16.77 0.39 16.47
C GLY A 152 -15.25 0.26 16.30
N GLY A 153 -14.74 0.40 15.07
CA GLY A 153 -13.32 0.48 14.75
C GLY A 153 -12.60 -0.88 14.65
N MET A 154 -11.65 -0.99 13.70
CA MET A 154 -10.88 -2.23 13.45
C MET A 154 -9.90 -2.63 14.57
N GLY A 155 -9.80 -1.83 15.64
CA GLY A 155 -8.98 -2.10 16.82
C GLY A 155 -9.78 -2.48 18.07
N ALA A 156 -11.11 -2.64 17.97
CA ALA A 156 -11.98 -2.93 19.11
C ALA A 156 -12.42 -4.40 19.14
N THR A 157 -11.48 -5.32 19.04
CA THR A 157 -11.67 -6.70 19.54
C THR A 157 -10.39 -7.09 20.26
N GLY A 158 -10.47 -7.10 21.59
CA GLY A 158 -9.45 -7.69 22.45
C GLY A 158 -9.42 -9.21 22.36
#